data_AF-A0A0H4LUU5-F1
#
_entry.id   AF-A0A0H4LUU5-F1
#
_cell.length_a   1.000
_cell.length_b   1.000
_cell.length_c   1.000
_cell.angle_alpha   90.00
_cell.angle_beta   90.00
_cell.angle_gamma   90.00
#
_symmetry.space_group_name_H-M   'P 1'
#
loop_
_entity.id
_entity.type
_entity.pdbx_description
1 polymer ?
#
loop_
_entity_poly.entity_id
_entity_poly.type
_entity_poly.pdbx_seq_one_letter_code
_entity_poly.pdbx_strand_id
1 'polypeptide(L)'
;YDRAKLQVEVALGGEAVADSEVVLTLWQDDEPVATTTAPPGSAIVDERGNWAERLHVTLPVDRPALWSAETPALYRLTLVLRDGQGNLLEVEACDVGFRRVEISNGLLKVNGQPLLIRGVNRHEHHPENGQVMDEATMRRDIELMKQHNFNAVRCSHYPNHPLWYRLCDRYGLYVV
;
A
#
# COMPACT_ATOMS: atom_id res chain seq x y z
N TYR A 1 7.17 -11.90 12.81
CA TYR A 1 7.69 -10.61 13.29
C TYR A 1 6.88 -10.19 14.50
N ASP A 2 7.52 -9.66 15.53
CA ASP A 2 6.89 -9.21 16.78
C ASP A 2 6.61 -7.71 16.78
N ARG A 3 7.30 -6.93 15.94
CA ARG A 3 7.14 -5.47 15.81
C ARG A 3 7.34 -5.03 14.37
N ALA A 4 6.65 -3.97 13.98
CA ALA A 4 6.87 -3.22 12.75
C ALA A 4 6.81 -1.71 13.00
N LYS A 5 7.31 -0.95 12.02
CA LYS A 5 7.17 0.49 11.94
C LYS A 5 6.57 0.83 10.58
N LEU A 6 5.40 1.45 10.56
CA LEU A 6 4.84 2.03 9.35
C LEU A 6 5.40 3.45 9.22
N GLN A 7 6.25 3.64 8.21
CA GLN A 7 6.81 4.95 7.88
C GLN A 7 6.00 5.55 6.73
N VAL A 8 5.47 6.75 6.93
CA VAL A 8 4.65 7.46 5.96
C VAL A 8 5.32 8.79 5.65
N GLU A 9 5.63 9.02 4.38
CA GLU A 9 6.02 10.33 3.85
C GLU A 9 4.81 10.93 3.14
N VAL A 10 4.47 12.16 3.50
CA VAL A 10 3.37 12.91 2.89
C VAL A 10 3.94 14.20 2.33
N ALA A 11 3.54 14.54 1.10
CA ALA A 11 3.84 15.83 0.48
C ALA A 11 2.52 16.53 0.20
N LEU A 12 2.38 17.74 0.72
CA LEU A 12 1.19 18.56 0.55
C LEU A 12 1.37 19.50 -0.65
N GLY A 13 0.33 19.65 -1.46
CA GLY A 13 0.28 20.63 -2.54
C GLY A 13 -0.65 21.80 -2.20
N GLY A 14 -0.39 22.96 -2.77
CA GLY A 14 -1.22 24.17 -2.60
C GLY A 14 -0.58 25.26 -1.75
N GLU A 15 -1.34 26.33 -1.51
CA GLU A 15 -0.94 27.44 -0.63
C GLU A 15 -1.31 27.15 0.83
N ALA A 16 -0.74 27.89 1.78
CA ALA A 16 -1.05 27.82 3.22
C ALA A 16 -0.82 26.45 3.91
N VAL A 17 0.06 25.60 3.37
CA VAL A 17 0.42 24.32 3.98
C VAL A 17 1.04 24.44 5.38
N ALA A 18 1.74 25.52 5.69
CA ALA A 18 2.49 25.66 6.94
C ALA A 18 1.62 25.57 8.22
N ASP A 19 0.37 26.01 8.17
CA ASP A 19 -0.54 26.01 9.32
C ASP A 19 -1.45 24.77 9.37
N SER A 20 -1.31 23.84 8.41
CA SER A 20 -2.14 22.64 8.33
C SER A 20 -1.68 21.54 9.30
N GLU A 21 -2.60 20.63 9.63
CA GLU A 21 -2.29 19.39 10.35
C GLU A 21 -2.72 18.17 9.55
N VAL A 22 -1.94 17.09 9.63
CA VAL A 22 -2.29 15.79 9.06
C VAL A 22 -2.47 14.78 10.18
N VAL A 23 -3.67 14.22 10.28
CA VAL A 23 -3.98 13.12 11.20
C VAL A 23 -3.88 11.80 10.43
N LEU A 24 -2.97 10.93 10.83
CA LEU A 24 -2.82 9.59 10.27
C LEU A 24 -3.39 8.58 11.25
N THR A 25 -4.30 7.72 10.78
CA THR A 25 -4.81 6.60 11.56
C THR A 25 -4.68 5.31 10.77
N LEU A 26 -4.06 4.31 11.39
CA LEU A 26 -4.00 2.94 10.90
C LEU A 26 -5.09 2.13 11.59
N TRP A 27 -5.95 1.50 10.80
CA TRP A 27 -7.10 0.73 11.25
C TRP A 27 -6.94 -0.75 10.93
N GLN A 28 -7.49 -1.61 11.79
CA GLN A 28 -7.66 -3.03 11.57
C GLN A 28 -9.03 -3.45 12.08
N ASP A 29 -9.85 -4.08 11.24
CA ASP A 29 -11.20 -4.53 11.62
C ASP A 29 -12.05 -3.42 12.28
N ASP A 30 -12.04 -2.22 11.67
CA ASP A 30 -12.69 -0.99 12.14
C ASP A 30 -12.17 -0.40 13.47
N GLU A 31 -11.15 -1.00 14.08
CA GLU A 31 -10.50 -0.50 15.30
C GLU A 31 -9.21 0.27 14.98
N PRO A 32 -8.97 1.46 15.59
CA PRO A 32 -7.74 2.20 15.39
C PRO A 32 -6.58 1.51 16.12
N VAL A 33 -5.59 1.07 15.36
CA VAL A 33 -4.38 0.39 15.87
C VAL A 33 -3.31 1.40 16.27
N ALA A 34 -3.19 2.49 15.50
CA ALA A 34 -2.28 3.58 15.81
C ALA A 34 -2.79 4.88 15.19
N THR A 35 -2.71 5.97 15.94
CA THR A 35 -3.05 7.31 15.47
C THR A 35 -1.94 8.28 15.83
N THR A 36 -1.66 9.22 14.94
CA THR A 36 -0.77 10.34 15.22
C THR A 36 -1.18 11.55 14.41
N THR A 37 -0.83 12.72 14.91
CA THR A 37 -1.03 14.00 14.23
C THR A 37 0.32 14.67 14.09
N ALA A 38 0.61 15.20 12.90
CA ALA A 38 1.83 15.96 12.65
C ALA A 38 1.55 17.15 11.75
N PRO A 39 2.16 18.32 12.03
CA PRO A 39 2.23 19.40 11.05
C PRO A 39 3.21 19.04 9.92
N PRO A 40 3.12 19.70 8.75
CA PRO A 40 4.14 19.60 7.73
C PRO A 40 5.44 20.31 8.16
N GLY A 41 6.55 19.89 7.56
CA GLY A 41 7.91 20.25 7.92
C GLY A 41 8.80 19.02 8.06
N SER A 42 9.67 18.77 7.08
CA SER A 42 10.63 17.66 7.16
C SER A 42 11.77 17.99 8.12
N ALA A 43 12.61 16.98 8.41
CA ALA A 43 13.94 17.24 8.94
C ALA A 43 14.77 18.08 7.95
N ILE A 44 15.80 18.75 8.44
CA ILE A 44 16.80 19.42 7.60
C ILE A 44 17.45 18.38 6.70
N VAL A 45 17.47 18.64 5.39
CA VAL A 45 18.03 17.73 4.38
C VAL A 45 19.43 18.17 4.00
N ASP A 46 19.64 19.47 3.82
CA ASP A 46 20.90 20.07 3.40
C ASP A 46 21.03 21.52 3.92
N GLU A 47 22.03 22.26 3.43
CA GLU A 47 22.30 23.65 3.84
C GLU A 47 21.16 24.63 3.51
N ARG A 48 20.20 24.25 2.65
CA ARG A 48 19.01 25.05 2.34
C ARG A 48 17.86 24.80 3.30
N GLY A 49 18.01 23.88 4.25
CA GLY A 49 17.04 23.62 5.31
C GLY A 49 16.18 22.39 5.04
N ASN A 50 14.89 22.52 5.31
CA ASN A 50 13.91 21.44 5.21
C ASN A 50 12.86 21.71 4.11
N TRP A 51 12.08 20.68 3.80
CA TRP A 51 10.87 20.80 2.98
C TRP A 51 9.70 21.17 3.89
N ALA A 52 9.18 22.39 3.75
CA ALA A 52 8.10 22.90 4.59
C ALA A 52 6.76 22.20 4.33
N GLU A 53 6.59 21.65 3.13
CA GLU A 53 5.36 21.00 2.64
C GLU A 53 5.32 19.48 2.87
N ARG A 54 6.38 18.90 3.45
CA ARG A 54 6.49 17.45 3.65
C ARG A 54 6.50 17.09 5.12
N LEU A 55 5.93 15.94 5.46
CA LEU A 55 6.04 15.36 6.80
C LEU A 55 6.43 13.89 6.72
N HIS A 56 7.20 13.46 7.72
CA HIS A 56 7.60 12.08 7.90
C HIS A 56 7.06 11.59 9.24
N VAL A 57 6.24 10.55 9.19
CA VAL A 57 5.57 10.01 10.36
C VAL A 57 5.94 8.54 10.51
N THR A 58 6.17 8.11 11.75
CA THR A 58 6.39 6.70 12.08
C THR A 58 5.35 6.23 13.08
N LEU A 59 4.58 5.22 12.70
CA LEU A 59 3.62 4.54 13.55
C LEU A 59 4.20 3.17 13.97
N PRO A 60 4.51 2.94 15.26
CA PRO A 60 4.88 1.61 15.73
C PRO A 60 3.65 0.69 15.72
N VAL A 61 3.85 -0.56 15.29
CA VAL A 61 2.79 -1.59 15.29
C VAL A 61 3.34 -2.85 15.94
N ASP A 62 2.76 -3.22 17.07
CA ASP A 62 3.11 -4.45 17.76
C ASP A 62 2.37 -5.64 17.15
N ARG A 63 3.10 -6.75 16.97
CA ARG A 63 2.60 -8.03 16.44
C ARG A 63 1.73 -7.86 15.18
N PRO A 64 2.24 -7.20 14.12
CA PRO A 64 1.44 -6.91 12.93
C PRO A 64 0.95 -8.19 12.27
N ALA A 65 -0.32 -8.19 11.82
CA ALA A 65 -0.81 -9.22 10.92
C ALA A 65 -0.07 -9.09 9.57
N LEU A 66 0.62 -10.15 9.17
CA LEU A 66 1.47 -10.12 7.99
C LEU A 66 0.67 -10.42 6.73
N TRP A 67 0.92 -9.64 5.69
CA TRP A 67 0.39 -9.89 4.36
C TRP A 67 1.25 -10.94 3.64
N SER A 68 0.60 -11.92 3.02
CA SER A 68 1.18 -12.81 2.01
C SER A 68 0.12 -13.20 0.98
N ALA A 69 0.53 -13.85 -0.10
CA ALA A 69 -0.44 -14.44 -1.04
C ALA A 69 -1.28 -15.57 -0.40
N GLU A 70 -0.82 -16.19 0.69
CA GLU A 70 -1.61 -17.19 1.44
C GLU A 70 -2.56 -16.55 2.45
N THR A 71 -2.16 -15.45 3.07
CA THR A 71 -2.96 -14.72 4.08
C THR A 71 -2.86 -13.22 3.79
N PRO A 72 -3.79 -12.66 3.00
CA PRO A 72 -3.74 -11.27 2.56
C PRO A 72 -4.26 -10.32 3.66
N ALA A 73 -3.61 -10.34 4.84
CA ALA A 73 -3.97 -9.44 5.94
C ALA A 73 -3.68 -7.98 5.56
N LEU A 74 -4.70 -7.14 5.66
CA LEU A 74 -4.64 -5.72 5.31
C LEU A 74 -5.11 -4.86 6.47
N TYR A 75 -4.44 -3.74 6.63
CA TYR A 75 -4.85 -2.60 7.43
C TYR A 75 -5.39 -1.52 6.50
N ARG A 76 -6.10 -0.53 7.04
CA ARG A 76 -6.47 0.69 6.31
C ARG A 76 -5.71 1.86 6.90
N LEU A 77 -4.95 2.60 6.11
CA LEU A 77 -4.36 3.87 6.53
C LEU A 77 -5.25 5.01 6.00
N THR A 78 -5.69 5.89 6.90
CA THR A 78 -6.39 7.13 6.56
C THR A 78 -5.52 8.33 6.90
N LEU A 79 -5.46 9.30 6.00
CA LEU A 79 -4.78 10.58 6.17
C LEU A 79 -5.84 11.67 6.08
N VAL A 80 -6.02 12.43 7.16
CA VAL A 80 -6.98 13.52 7.25
C VAL A 80 -6.21 14.83 7.31
N LEU A 81 -6.34 15.66 6.27
CA LEU A 81 -5.75 16.99 6.21
C LEU A 81 -6.74 18.02 6.76
N ARG A 82 -6.27 18.90 7.65
CA ARG A 82 -7.05 20.00 8.21
C ARG A 82 -6.29 21.33 8.10
N ASP A 83 -7.03 22.43 8.01
CA ASP A 83 -6.46 23.77 8.04
C ASP A 83 -6.03 24.18 9.47
N GLY A 84 -5.42 25.36 9.61
CA GLY A 84 -4.99 25.91 10.90
C GLY A 84 -6.12 26.26 11.86
N GLN A 85 -7.37 26.20 11.40
CA GLN A 85 -8.58 26.38 12.21
C GLN A 85 -9.20 25.02 12.61
N GLY A 86 -8.61 23.91 12.16
CA GLY A 86 -9.08 22.55 12.43
C GLY A 86 -10.20 22.07 11.51
N ASN A 87 -10.55 22.81 10.46
CA ASN A 87 -11.56 22.37 9.49
C ASN A 87 -11.00 21.28 8.58
N LEU A 88 -11.83 20.29 8.28
CA LEU A 88 -11.48 19.23 7.33
C LEU A 88 -11.30 19.80 5.91
N LEU A 89 -10.13 19.55 5.32
CA LEU A 89 -9.83 19.89 3.94
C LEU A 89 -9.98 18.68 3.02
N GLU A 90 -9.31 17.56 3.35
CA GLU A 90 -9.25 16.37 2.49
C GLU A 90 -9.05 15.10 3.32
N VAL A 91 -9.50 13.97 2.77
CA VAL A 91 -9.20 12.64 3.31
C VAL A 91 -8.72 11.73 2.18
N GLU A 92 -7.53 11.17 2.36
CA GLU A 92 -6.99 10.13 1.50
C GLU A 92 -6.80 8.83 2.27
N ALA A 93 -6.85 7.70 1.58
CA ALA A 93 -6.68 6.41 2.23
C ALA A 93 -6.19 5.29 1.31
N CYS A 94 -5.40 4.38 1.87
CA CYS A 94 -4.89 3.21 1.18
C CYS A 94 -4.91 1.95 2.06
N ASP A 95 -4.92 0.80 1.40
CA ASP A 95 -4.80 -0.50 2.08
C ASP A 95 -3.30 -0.76 2.34
N VAL A 96 -2.94 -1.25 3.53
CA VAL A 96 -1.56 -1.48 3.97
C VAL A 96 -1.37 -2.95 4.33
N GLY A 97 -0.52 -3.64 3.56
CA GLY A 97 -0.07 -4.99 3.87
C GLY A 97 1.34 -5.00 4.47
N PHE A 98 1.47 -5.43 5.74
CA PHE A 98 2.79 -5.60 6.37
C PHE A 98 3.48 -6.84 5.80
N ARG A 99 4.47 -6.64 4.94
CA ARG A 99 5.37 -7.71 4.48
C ARG A 99 6.79 -7.22 4.32
N ARG A 100 7.75 -8.13 4.42
CA ARG A 100 9.16 -7.90 4.08
C ARG A 100 9.53 -8.74 2.88
N VAL A 101 9.95 -8.09 1.80
CA VAL A 101 10.52 -8.74 0.62
C VAL A 101 12.03 -8.50 0.64
N GLU A 102 12.82 -9.56 0.52
CA GLU A 102 14.27 -9.43 0.50
C GLU A 102 14.92 -10.52 -0.33
N ILE A 103 16.13 -10.25 -0.81
CA ILE A 103 17.05 -11.28 -1.29
C ILE A 103 18.15 -11.41 -0.24
N SER A 104 18.23 -12.55 0.42
CA SER A 104 19.26 -12.84 1.42
C SER A 104 19.80 -14.25 1.23
N ASN A 105 21.13 -14.38 1.22
CA ASN A 105 21.84 -15.63 0.90
C ASN A 105 21.41 -16.24 -0.45
N GLY A 106 21.22 -15.41 -1.47
CA GLY A 106 20.84 -15.84 -2.82
C GLY A 106 19.39 -16.30 -2.99
N LEU A 107 18.54 -16.16 -1.97
CA LEU A 107 17.14 -16.58 -2.00
C LEU A 107 16.22 -15.36 -1.92
N LEU A 108 15.22 -15.28 -2.80
CA LEU A 108 14.09 -14.38 -2.66
C LEU A 108 13.19 -14.87 -1.53
N LYS A 109 12.94 -14.02 -0.55
CA LYS A 109 12.13 -14.32 0.62
C LYS A 109 11.00 -13.33 0.79
N VAL A 110 9.86 -13.83 1.24
CA VAL A 110 8.75 -13.04 1.77
C VAL A 110 8.60 -13.41 3.23
N ASN A 111 8.60 -12.41 4.10
CA ASN A 111 8.46 -12.57 5.54
C ASN A 111 9.51 -13.54 6.15
N GLY A 112 10.72 -13.54 5.59
CA GLY A 112 11.84 -14.39 6.02
C GLY A 112 11.83 -15.81 5.46
N GLN A 113 10.79 -16.20 4.70
CA GLN A 113 10.66 -17.53 4.11
C GLN A 113 10.98 -17.50 2.61
N PRO A 114 11.80 -18.44 2.08
CA PRO A 114 12.05 -18.55 0.65
C PRO A 114 10.76 -18.76 -0.15
N LEU A 115 10.57 -17.98 -1.21
CA LEU A 115 9.36 -18.02 -2.02
C LEU A 115 9.53 -18.98 -3.21
N LEU A 116 8.59 -19.92 -3.37
CA LEU A 116 8.38 -20.63 -4.63
C LEU A 116 7.34 -19.86 -5.45
N ILE A 117 7.77 -19.24 -6.54
CA ILE A 117 6.87 -18.51 -7.45
C ILE A 117 6.14 -19.52 -8.33
N ARG A 118 4.80 -19.54 -8.21
CA ARG A 118 3.86 -20.20 -9.11
C ARG A 118 3.18 -19.09 -9.89
N GLY A 119 3.89 -18.58 -10.89
CA GLY A 119 3.55 -17.36 -11.61
C GLY A 119 2.97 -17.60 -13.00
N VAL A 120 2.15 -16.66 -13.46
CA VAL A 120 1.65 -16.58 -14.83
C VAL A 120 1.81 -15.16 -15.39
N ASN A 121 2.03 -15.02 -16.69
CA ASN A 121 1.96 -13.72 -17.35
C ASN A 121 0.51 -13.42 -17.69
N ARG A 122 0.07 -12.20 -17.43
CA ARG A 122 -1.28 -11.74 -17.79
C ARG A 122 -1.19 -10.48 -18.63
N HIS A 123 -1.87 -10.50 -19.78
CA HIS A 123 -2.19 -9.30 -20.54
C HIS A 123 -3.59 -8.83 -20.17
N GLU A 124 -3.83 -7.54 -20.31
CA GLU A 124 -5.18 -6.97 -20.25
C GLU A 124 -5.87 -7.18 -21.60
N HIS A 125 -6.74 -8.19 -21.64
CA HIS A 125 -7.46 -8.58 -22.84
C HIS A 125 -8.87 -9.06 -22.50
N HIS A 126 -9.85 -8.56 -23.24
CA HIS A 126 -11.24 -9.00 -23.24
C HIS A 126 -11.65 -9.36 -24.68
N PRO A 127 -12.31 -10.50 -24.91
CA PRO A 127 -12.65 -10.96 -26.27
C PRO A 127 -13.57 -9.98 -27.03
N GLU A 128 -14.42 -9.24 -26.32
CA GLU A 128 -15.35 -8.27 -26.93
C GLU A 128 -14.88 -6.81 -26.82
N ASN A 129 -14.13 -6.46 -25.77
CA ASN A 129 -13.80 -5.07 -25.42
C ASN A 129 -12.35 -4.71 -25.75
N GLY A 130 -11.61 -5.62 -26.39
CA GLY A 130 -10.21 -5.42 -26.73
C GLY A 130 -9.32 -5.44 -25.49
N GLN A 131 -8.82 -4.27 -25.09
CA GLN A 131 -7.91 -4.10 -23.94
C GLN A 131 -8.56 -3.33 -22.79
N VAL A 132 -9.83 -2.95 -22.92
CA VAL A 132 -10.59 -2.34 -21.83
C VAL A 132 -10.97 -3.43 -20.83
N MET A 133 -10.50 -3.28 -19.59
CA MET A 133 -10.76 -4.23 -18.52
C MET A 133 -11.82 -3.72 -17.56
N ASP A 134 -12.79 -4.57 -17.25
CA ASP A 134 -13.76 -4.37 -16.17
C ASP A 134 -13.39 -5.17 -14.91
N GLU A 135 -14.01 -4.81 -13.78
CA GLU A 135 -13.76 -5.46 -12.49
C GLU A 135 -14.11 -6.96 -12.52
N ALA A 136 -15.21 -7.34 -13.18
CA ALA A 136 -15.69 -8.72 -13.15
C ALA A 136 -14.69 -9.65 -13.86
N THR A 137 -14.15 -9.21 -15.01
CA THR A 137 -13.09 -9.95 -15.72
C THR A 137 -11.82 -10.06 -14.87
N MET A 138 -11.35 -8.97 -14.25
CA MET A 138 -10.17 -9.01 -13.37
C MET A 138 -10.37 -9.96 -12.18
N ARG A 139 -11.53 -9.90 -11.52
CA ARG A 139 -11.86 -10.80 -10.41
C ARG A 139 -11.89 -12.25 -10.86
N ARG A 140 -12.50 -12.52 -12.02
CA ARG A 140 -12.57 -13.87 -12.59
C ARG A 140 -11.18 -14.44 -12.86
N ASP A 141 -10.28 -13.64 -13.43
CA ASP A 141 -8.88 -14.03 -13.65
C ASP A 141 -8.20 -14.42 -12.34
N ILE A 142 -8.33 -13.60 -11.31
CA ILE A 142 -7.73 -13.85 -9.99
C ILE A 142 -8.30 -15.11 -9.35
N GLU A 143 -9.62 -15.29 -9.35
CA GLU A 143 -10.28 -16.46 -8.79
C GLU A 143 -9.80 -17.74 -9.49
N LEU A 144 -9.69 -17.73 -10.83
CA LEU A 144 -9.14 -18.84 -11.60
C LEU A 144 -7.67 -19.12 -11.25
N MET A 145 -6.83 -18.09 -11.22
CA MET A 145 -5.42 -18.23 -10.84
C MET A 145 -5.28 -18.91 -9.47
N LYS A 146 -6.04 -18.42 -8.48
CA LYS A 146 -6.01 -18.94 -7.10
C LYS A 146 -6.53 -20.38 -7.03
N GLN A 147 -7.63 -20.70 -7.71
CA GLN A 147 -8.18 -22.06 -7.80
C GLN A 147 -7.19 -23.04 -8.45
N HIS A 148 -6.36 -22.55 -9.36
CA HIS A 148 -5.30 -23.32 -10.02
C HIS A 148 -3.92 -23.18 -9.35
N ASN A 149 -3.87 -22.81 -8.06
CA ASN A 149 -2.68 -22.77 -7.22
C ASN A 149 -1.58 -21.78 -7.66
N PHE A 150 -1.90 -20.80 -8.51
CA PHE A 150 -1.00 -19.68 -8.77
C PHE A 150 -0.97 -18.72 -7.57
N ASN A 151 0.22 -18.21 -7.28
CA ASN A 151 0.45 -17.23 -6.21
C ASN A 151 1.03 -15.91 -6.72
N ALA A 152 1.33 -15.81 -8.01
CA ALA A 152 1.95 -14.64 -8.59
C ALA A 152 1.48 -14.36 -10.02
N VAL A 153 1.55 -13.10 -10.41
CA VAL A 153 1.22 -12.62 -11.75
C VAL A 153 2.21 -11.54 -12.17
N ARG A 154 2.66 -11.62 -13.42
CA ARG A 154 3.48 -10.56 -14.04
C ARG A 154 2.61 -9.70 -14.95
N CYS A 155 2.65 -8.39 -14.73
CA CYS A 155 1.98 -7.36 -15.54
C CYS A 155 2.71 -7.20 -16.88
N SER A 156 2.38 -8.06 -17.84
CA SER A 156 3.08 -8.11 -19.13
C SER A 156 2.47 -7.10 -20.11
N HIS A 157 3.18 -6.09 -20.62
CA HIS A 157 4.50 -5.56 -20.25
C HIS A 157 4.40 -4.08 -19.88
N TYR A 158 3.34 -3.74 -19.15
CA TYR A 158 2.94 -2.38 -18.83
C TYR A 158 2.22 -2.34 -17.47
N PRO A 159 2.20 -1.18 -16.80
CA PRO A 159 1.34 -0.97 -15.64
C PRO A 159 -0.11 -1.33 -16.00
N ASN A 160 -0.73 -2.18 -15.19
CA ASN A 160 -2.13 -2.60 -15.40
C ASN A 160 -3.08 -1.52 -14.88
N HIS A 161 -4.38 -1.71 -15.12
CA HIS A 161 -5.42 -0.88 -14.56
C HIS A 161 -5.32 -0.80 -13.01
N PRO A 162 -5.47 0.38 -12.38
CA PRO A 162 -5.24 0.55 -10.93
C PRO A 162 -6.02 -0.41 -10.02
N LEU A 163 -7.23 -0.79 -10.44
CA LEU A 163 -8.06 -1.77 -9.71
C LEU A 163 -7.40 -3.16 -9.61
N TRP A 164 -6.57 -3.56 -10.58
CA TRP A 164 -5.87 -4.84 -10.57
C TRP A 164 -5.00 -5.01 -9.33
N TYR A 165 -4.28 -3.95 -8.94
CA TYR A 165 -3.42 -3.96 -7.75
C TYR A 165 -4.26 -4.10 -6.48
N ARG A 166 -5.34 -3.32 -6.35
CA ARG A 166 -6.26 -3.39 -5.20
C ARG A 166 -6.90 -4.78 -5.05
N LEU A 167 -7.22 -5.44 -6.17
CA LEU A 167 -7.71 -6.82 -6.15
C LEU A 167 -6.60 -7.80 -5.76
N CYS A 168 -5.39 -7.68 -6.31
CA CYS A 168 -4.25 -8.51 -5.90
C CYS A 168 -3.91 -8.38 -4.41
N ASP A 169 -4.01 -7.17 -3.85
CA ASP A 169 -3.83 -6.91 -2.42
C ASP A 169 -4.84 -7.71 -1.59
N ARG A 170 -6.12 -7.70 -1.98
CA ARG A 170 -7.22 -8.32 -1.22
C ARG A 170 -7.32 -9.84 -1.39
N TYR A 171 -7.09 -10.35 -2.61
CA TYR A 171 -7.17 -11.78 -2.89
C TYR A 171 -5.84 -12.52 -2.63
N GLY A 172 -4.74 -11.78 -2.51
CA GLY A 172 -3.41 -12.32 -2.23
C GLY A 172 -2.76 -12.92 -3.48
N LEU A 173 -2.10 -12.07 -4.28
CA LEU A 173 -1.19 -12.45 -5.35
C LEU A 173 0.07 -11.57 -5.32
N TYR A 174 1.24 -12.16 -5.53
CA TYR A 174 2.47 -11.41 -5.75
C TYR A 174 2.47 -10.82 -7.17
N VAL A 175 2.74 -9.52 -7.29
CA VAL A 175 2.74 -8.81 -8.58
C VAL A 175 4.17 -8.43 -8.96
N VAL A 176 4.50 -8.63 -10.25
CA VAL A 176 5.75 -8.17 -10.89
C VAL A 176 5.43 -7.15 -11.98
#